data_AF-A0AB94IWG5-F1
#
_entry.id   AF-A0AB94IWG5-F1
#
_cell.length_a   1.000
_cell.length_b   1.000
_cell.length_c   1.000
_cell.angle_alpha   90.00
_cell.angle_beta   90.00
_cell.angle_gamma   90.00
#
_symmetry.space_group_name_H-M   'P 1'
#
loop_
_entity.id
_entity.type
_entity.pdbx_description
1 polymer ?
#
loop_
_entity_poly.entity_id
_entity_poly.type
_entity_poly.pdbx_seq_one_letter_code
_entity_poly.pdbx_strand_id
1 'polypeptide(L)'
;MHGIWREFDGAFRALEERGKGKALASPSVITIDGMEARVELTQDYPYISERDDAGNPTWSTQTVGPQMTMTPRVGRDGVINLALDLETGEVIQMITGSTGEQMPRTSKRHVTTNVRVRDGEPFVIGGLFSDNKSRTRNRIPILGQLPLLGELFTYRQDEHRKTQVVMLVVPYVLDTPDAAIEQEPLFPRTAAR
;
A
#
# COMPACT_ATOMS: atom_id res chain seq x y z
N MET A 1 1.62 -25.75 -10.76
CA MET A 1 0.71 -25.37 -9.65
C MET A 1 0.13 -23.98 -9.94
N HIS A 2 -0.80 -23.87 -10.91
CA HIS A 2 -1.29 -22.57 -11.44
C HIS A 2 -2.71 -22.16 -10.94
N GLY A 3 -3.26 -22.87 -9.94
CA GLY A 3 -4.67 -22.71 -9.52
C GLY A 3 -4.91 -21.64 -8.46
N ILE A 4 -4.04 -21.59 -7.44
CA ILE A 4 -4.27 -20.80 -6.22
C ILE A 4 -4.38 -19.30 -6.52
N TRP A 5 -3.53 -18.79 -7.41
CA TRP A 5 -3.54 -17.37 -7.81
C TRP A 5 -4.82 -16.93 -8.50
N ARG A 6 -5.36 -17.75 -9.40
CA ARG A 6 -6.61 -17.44 -10.10
C ARG A 6 -7.80 -17.45 -9.15
N GLU A 7 -7.77 -18.32 -8.15
CA GLU A 7 -8.80 -18.39 -7.11
C GLU A 7 -8.75 -17.16 -6.19
N PHE A 8 -7.54 -16.72 -5.79
CA PHE A 8 -7.36 -15.50 -5.01
C PHE A 8 -7.78 -14.25 -5.79
N ASP A 9 -7.37 -14.12 -7.04
CA ASP A 9 -7.80 -13.01 -7.91
C ASP A 9 -9.31 -13.00 -8.10
N GLY A 10 -9.93 -14.17 -8.30
CA GLY A 10 -11.37 -14.32 -8.42
C GLY A 10 -12.11 -13.93 -7.13
N ALA A 11 -11.62 -14.37 -5.98
CA ALA A 11 -12.18 -14.03 -4.69
C ALA A 11 -12.04 -12.53 -4.37
N PHE A 12 -10.88 -11.94 -4.70
CA PHE A 12 -10.62 -10.51 -4.50
C PHE A 12 -11.50 -9.64 -5.40
N ARG A 13 -11.58 -9.96 -6.70
CA ARG A 13 -12.46 -9.27 -7.65
C ARG A 13 -13.93 -9.33 -7.21
N ALA A 14 -14.39 -10.47 -6.71
CA ALA A 14 -15.75 -10.60 -6.17
C ALA A 14 -16.00 -9.73 -4.92
N LEU A 15 -14.98 -9.46 -4.10
CA LEU A 15 -15.07 -8.53 -2.97
C LEU A 15 -15.09 -7.06 -3.42
N GLU A 16 -14.31 -6.74 -4.45
CA GLU A 16 -14.25 -5.41 -5.06
C GLU A 16 -15.57 -5.06 -5.79
N GLU A 17 -16.13 -5.98 -6.58
CA GLU A 17 -17.44 -5.82 -7.23
C GLU A 17 -18.59 -5.60 -6.23
N ARG A 18 -18.46 -6.17 -5.02
CA ARG A 18 -19.41 -5.98 -3.92
C ARG A 18 -19.13 -4.71 -3.10
N GLY A 19 -18.14 -3.90 -3.48
CA GLY A 19 -17.72 -2.69 -2.79
C GLY A 19 -17.13 -2.92 -1.39
N LYS A 20 -16.70 -4.15 -1.09
CA LYS A 20 -16.21 -4.58 0.24
C LYS A 20 -14.69 -4.74 0.31
N GLY A 21 -13.99 -4.57 -0.81
CA GLY A 21 -12.52 -4.57 -0.90
C GLY A 21 -12.04 -3.49 -1.87
N LYS A 22 -10.87 -2.92 -1.60
CA LYS A 22 -10.17 -1.98 -2.48
C LYS A 22 -8.70 -2.37 -2.52
N ALA A 23 -8.15 -2.60 -3.71
CA ALA A 23 -6.71 -2.74 -3.86
C ALA A 23 -6.05 -1.38 -3.63
N LEU A 24 -5.08 -1.31 -2.71
CA LEU A 24 -4.36 -0.07 -2.43
C LEU A 24 -3.19 0.13 -3.39
N ALA A 25 -2.46 -0.94 -3.73
CA ALA A 25 -1.34 -0.92 -4.66
C ALA A 25 -0.83 -2.34 -4.99
N SER A 26 -0.21 -2.50 -6.17
CA SER A 26 0.48 -3.73 -6.60
C SER A 26 1.87 -3.40 -7.17
N PRO A 27 2.84 -2.97 -6.35
CA PRO A 27 4.19 -2.69 -6.83
C PRO A 27 4.92 -3.99 -7.22
N SER A 28 5.80 -3.90 -8.21
CA SER A 28 6.67 -5.00 -8.64
C SER A 28 8.04 -4.47 -9.03
N VAL A 29 9.11 -5.20 -8.70
CA VAL A 29 10.48 -4.87 -9.13
C VAL A 29 11.24 -6.17 -9.42
N ILE A 30 12.23 -6.11 -10.32
CA ILE A 30 13.10 -7.23 -10.70
C ILE A 30 14.54 -6.84 -10.38
N THR A 31 15.33 -7.80 -9.91
CA THR A 31 16.74 -7.59 -9.58
C THR A 31 17.55 -8.88 -9.72
N ILE A 32 18.86 -8.74 -9.67
CA ILE A 32 19.81 -9.86 -9.65
C ILE A 32 19.98 -10.34 -8.21
N ASP A 33 20.37 -11.60 -8.05
CA ASP A 33 20.71 -12.20 -6.76
C ASP A 33 21.68 -11.32 -5.95
N GLY A 34 21.33 -11.05 -4.68
CA GLY A 34 22.13 -10.25 -3.76
C GLY A 34 22.08 -8.73 -3.97
N MET A 35 21.39 -8.22 -5.00
CA MET A 35 21.28 -6.79 -5.28
C MET A 35 19.97 -6.20 -4.76
N GLU A 36 20.07 -5.11 -4.00
CA GLU A 36 18.91 -4.32 -3.61
C GLU A 36 18.26 -3.69 -4.85
N ALA A 37 16.93 -3.79 -4.93
CA ALA A 37 16.14 -3.04 -5.88
C ALA A 37 14.99 -2.32 -5.18
N ARG A 38 14.62 -1.16 -5.72
CA ARG A 38 13.59 -0.29 -5.18
C ARG A 38 12.64 0.14 -6.29
N VAL A 39 11.36 0.19 -5.94
CA VAL A 39 10.32 0.79 -6.76
C VAL A 39 9.50 1.75 -5.89
N GLU A 40 9.27 2.95 -6.39
CA GLU A 40 8.49 3.99 -5.74
C GLU A 40 7.45 4.52 -6.72
N LEU A 41 6.17 4.38 -6.42
CA LEU A 41 5.09 5.01 -7.18
C LEU A 41 4.36 5.96 -6.23
N THR A 42 4.92 7.16 -6.10
CA THR A 42 4.45 8.14 -5.13
C THR A 42 3.74 9.31 -5.79
N GLN A 43 2.90 9.97 -5.01
CA GLN A 43 2.26 11.22 -5.35
C GLN A 43 2.48 12.20 -4.20
N ASP A 44 2.90 13.40 -4.56
CA ASP A 44 3.17 14.49 -3.64
C ASP A 44 1.93 15.38 -3.50
N TYR A 45 1.49 15.59 -2.27
CA TYR A 45 0.38 16.48 -1.92
C TYR A 45 0.92 17.72 -1.22
N PRO A 46 1.09 18.85 -1.94
CA PRO A 46 1.50 20.10 -1.31
C PRO A 46 0.37 20.65 -0.43
N TYR A 47 0.73 21.19 0.73
CA TYR A 47 -0.19 21.82 1.66
C TYR A 47 0.47 22.98 2.39
N ILE A 48 -0.35 23.87 2.96
CA ILE A 48 0.14 24.98 3.77
C ILE A 48 0.31 24.44 5.19
N SER A 49 1.55 24.36 5.67
CA SER A 49 1.85 23.86 7.02
C SER A 49 1.70 24.93 8.09
N GLU A 50 1.96 26.19 7.75
CA GLU A 50 1.96 27.32 8.68
C GLU A 50 1.77 28.63 7.91
N ARG A 51 1.38 29.70 8.62
CA ARG A 51 1.47 31.09 8.15
C ARG A 51 2.27 31.91 9.14
N ASP A 52 3.11 32.81 8.63
CA ASP A 52 3.82 33.78 9.47
C ASP A 52 2.88 34.89 9.99
N ASP A 53 3.40 35.76 10.86
CA ASP A 53 2.66 36.91 11.42
C ASP A 53 2.18 37.92 10.35
N ALA A 54 2.77 37.88 9.15
CA ALA A 54 2.38 38.71 8.01
C ALA A 54 1.36 38.00 7.08
N GLY A 55 0.98 36.76 7.39
CA GLY A 55 0.01 35.95 6.65
C GLY A 55 0.59 35.15 5.46
N ASN A 56 1.91 35.17 5.27
CA ASN A 56 2.55 34.44 4.18
C ASN A 56 2.53 32.93 4.45
N PRO A 57 2.13 32.10 3.46
CA PRO A 57 2.05 30.65 3.66
C PRO A 57 3.42 29.97 3.54
N THR A 58 3.71 29.09 4.49
CA THR A 58 4.80 28.10 4.40
C THR A 58 4.24 26.82 3.78
N TRP A 59 4.84 26.39 2.67
CA TRP A 59 4.43 25.17 1.95
C TRP A 59 5.23 23.96 2.43
N SER A 60 4.53 22.85 2.61
CA SER A 60 5.11 21.53 2.87
C SER A 60 4.48 20.50 1.94
N THR A 61 5.09 19.32 1.85
CA THR A 61 4.66 18.25 0.96
C THR A 61 4.45 16.97 1.73
N GLN A 62 3.30 16.34 1.52
CA GLN A 62 3.01 15.01 2.01
C GLN A 62 3.07 14.02 0.86
N THR A 63 4.09 13.17 0.86
CA THR A 63 4.21 12.07 -0.10
C THR A 63 3.37 10.89 0.36
N VAL A 64 2.61 10.30 -0.56
CA VAL A 64 1.85 9.06 -0.35
C VAL A 64 2.01 8.15 -1.57
N GLY A 65 1.82 6.86 -1.38
CA GLY A 65 1.87 5.87 -2.46
C GLY A 65 2.66 4.64 -2.05
N PRO A 66 2.62 3.57 -2.87
CA PRO A 66 3.43 2.38 -2.63
C PRO A 66 4.91 2.63 -2.89
N GLN A 67 5.73 2.16 -1.95
CA GLN A 67 7.17 2.07 -2.05
C GLN A 67 7.58 0.67 -1.61
N MET A 68 8.45 0.02 -2.38
CA MET A 68 8.94 -1.31 -2.06
C MET A 68 10.44 -1.39 -2.33
N THR A 69 11.19 -1.86 -1.35
CA THR A 69 12.60 -2.21 -1.48
C THR A 69 12.74 -3.70 -1.21
N MET A 70 13.49 -4.41 -2.04
CA MET A 70 13.77 -5.83 -1.82
C MET A 70 15.23 -6.17 -2.08
N THR A 71 15.75 -7.14 -1.34
CA THR A 71 17.07 -7.73 -1.58
C THR A 71 16.94 -9.25 -1.51
N PRO A 72 16.92 -9.96 -2.65
CA PRO A 72 16.82 -11.41 -2.69
C PRO A 72 18.18 -12.07 -2.48
N ARG A 73 18.14 -13.29 -1.93
CA ARG A 73 19.24 -14.26 -1.95
C ARG A 73 18.72 -15.62 -2.35
N VAL A 74 19.07 -16.07 -3.55
CA VAL A 74 18.63 -17.36 -4.11
C VAL A 74 19.54 -18.48 -3.60
N GLY A 75 18.94 -19.43 -2.88
CA GLY A 75 19.59 -20.64 -2.39
C GLY A 75 19.41 -21.82 -3.35
N ARG A 76 19.80 -23.01 -2.88
CA ARG A 76 19.53 -24.26 -3.61
C ARG A 76 18.03 -24.57 -3.62
N ASP A 77 17.62 -25.35 -4.62
CA ASP A 77 16.27 -25.91 -4.72
C ASP A 77 15.14 -24.86 -4.75
N GLY A 78 15.41 -23.68 -5.35
CA GLY A 78 14.41 -22.62 -5.50
C GLY A 78 14.01 -21.94 -4.18
N VAL A 79 14.79 -22.09 -3.12
CA VAL A 79 14.57 -21.37 -1.86
C VAL A 79 15.13 -19.97 -1.96
N ILE A 80 14.32 -18.96 -1.65
CA ILE A 80 14.66 -17.54 -1.70
C ILE A 80 14.64 -16.99 -0.28
N ASN A 81 15.75 -16.38 0.16
CA ASN A 81 15.72 -15.50 1.33
C ASN A 81 15.46 -14.08 0.82
N LEU A 82 14.41 -13.44 1.29
CA LEU A 82 14.01 -12.11 0.83
C LEU A 82 14.00 -11.15 2.02
N ALA A 83 14.88 -10.15 1.96
CA ALA A 83 14.73 -8.95 2.77
C ALA A 83 13.76 -8.04 2.03
N LEU A 84 12.68 -7.63 2.68
CA LEU A 84 11.64 -6.81 2.07
C LEU A 84 11.26 -5.65 3.00
N ASP A 85 11.20 -4.47 2.42
CA ASP A 85 10.60 -3.28 2.99
C ASP A 85 9.46 -2.84 2.09
N LEU A 86 8.23 -2.83 2.61
CA LEU A 86 7.04 -2.43 1.87
C LEU A 86 6.30 -1.34 2.65
N GLU A 87 6.07 -0.22 1.98
CA GLU A 87 5.29 0.89 2.47
C GLU A 87 4.17 1.21 1.48
N THR A 88 3.00 1.58 2.00
CA THR A 88 1.94 2.17 1.18
C THR A 88 1.15 3.18 2.02
N GLY A 89 0.78 4.28 1.39
CA GLY A 89 -0.05 5.30 2.02
C GLY A 89 -1.08 5.90 1.08
N GLU A 90 -2.15 6.43 1.66
CA GLU A 90 -3.17 7.20 0.94
C GLU A 90 -3.61 8.41 1.77
N VAL A 91 -4.05 9.47 1.10
CA VAL A 91 -4.78 10.58 1.75
C VAL A 91 -6.20 10.11 2.05
N ILE A 92 -6.59 10.15 3.33
CA ILE A 92 -7.91 9.69 3.77
C ILE A 92 -8.92 10.84 3.92
N GLN A 93 -8.45 12.05 4.22
CA GLN A 93 -9.28 13.25 4.32
C GLN A 93 -8.39 14.51 4.29
N MET A 94 -8.95 15.64 3.87
CA MET A 94 -8.36 16.95 4.16
C MET A 94 -8.87 17.43 5.52
N ILE A 95 -7.96 17.89 6.38
CA ILE A 95 -8.31 18.53 7.66
C ILE A 95 -8.09 20.03 7.54
N THR A 96 -8.99 20.81 8.15
CA THR A 96 -8.88 22.27 8.18
C THR A 96 -8.24 22.68 9.51
N GLY A 97 -7.12 23.40 9.44
CA GLY A 97 -6.44 24.01 10.58
C GLY A 97 -7.24 25.16 11.18
N SER A 98 -6.82 25.64 12.36
CA SER A 98 -7.46 26.75 13.09
C SER A 98 -7.50 28.06 12.30
N THR A 99 -6.56 28.24 11.37
CA THR A 99 -6.38 29.43 10.53
C THR A 99 -6.85 29.21 9.09
N GLY A 100 -7.52 28.08 8.80
CA GLY A 100 -8.14 27.77 7.51
C GLY A 100 -7.28 26.98 6.52
N GLU A 101 -6.07 26.58 6.90
CA GLU A 101 -5.18 25.74 6.09
C GLU A 101 -5.79 24.36 5.87
N GLN A 102 -5.64 23.81 4.67
CA GLN A 102 -6.05 22.45 4.39
C GLN A 102 -4.82 21.54 4.37
N MET A 103 -4.80 20.52 5.23
CA MET A 103 -3.71 19.57 5.34
C MET A 103 -4.21 18.15 5.03
N PRO A 104 -3.47 17.33 4.28
CA PRO A 104 -3.87 15.94 4.04
C PRO A 104 -3.64 15.12 5.31
N ARG A 105 -4.70 14.49 5.81
CA ARG A 105 -4.56 13.38 6.77
C ARG A 105 -4.31 12.11 5.98
N THR A 106 -3.23 11.43 6.28
CA THR A 106 -2.83 10.20 5.59
C THR A 106 -3.00 8.96 6.46
N SER A 107 -3.14 7.82 5.80
CA SER A 107 -3.01 6.50 6.42
C SER A 107 -1.82 5.80 5.80
N LYS A 108 -0.83 5.45 6.61
CA LYS A 108 0.39 4.76 6.21
C LYS A 108 0.39 3.33 6.77
N ARG A 109 0.75 2.37 5.93
CA ARG A 109 1.06 0.99 6.33
C ARG A 109 2.48 0.69 5.90
N HIS A 110 3.25 0.10 6.80
CA HIS A 110 4.66 -0.18 6.57
C HIS A 110 5.02 -1.51 7.23
N VAL A 111 5.77 -2.34 6.52
CA VAL A 111 6.20 -3.66 6.95
C VAL A 111 7.62 -3.90 6.47
N THR A 112 8.51 -4.21 7.42
CA THR A 112 9.87 -4.67 7.14
C THR A 112 10.00 -6.10 7.61
N THR A 113 10.48 -7.00 6.77
CA THR A 113 10.63 -8.42 7.10
C THR A 113 11.87 -9.04 6.45
N ASN A 114 12.30 -10.17 7.02
CA ASN A 114 13.22 -11.10 6.38
C ASN A 114 12.58 -12.48 6.40
N VAL A 115 12.32 -13.04 5.22
CA VAL A 115 11.59 -14.30 5.09
C VAL A 115 12.37 -15.30 4.25
N ARG A 116 12.12 -16.59 4.48
CA ARG A 116 12.56 -17.68 3.61
C ARG A 116 11.33 -18.34 3.00
N VAL A 117 11.25 -18.33 1.68
CA VAL A 117 10.11 -18.80 0.89
C VAL A 117 10.61 -19.56 -0.33
N ARG A 118 9.75 -20.34 -0.98
CA ARG A 118 10.08 -20.97 -2.26
C ARG A 118 9.68 -20.09 -3.42
N ASP A 119 10.32 -20.31 -4.55
CA ASP A 119 9.94 -19.73 -5.84
C ASP A 119 8.45 -19.97 -6.14
N GLY A 120 7.74 -18.90 -6.50
CA GLY A 120 6.31 -18.89 -6.80
C GLY A 120 5.39 -19.11 -5.60
N GLU A 121 5.91 -19.30 -4.38
CA GLU A 121 5.09 -19.55 -3.18
C GLU A 121 4.59 -18.24 -2.57
N PRO A 122 3.26 -18.00 -2.57
CA PRO A 122 2.71 -16.79 -1.98
C PRO A 122 2.81 -16.81 -0.46
N PHE A 123 3.12 -15.65 0.13
CA PHE A 123 3.14 -15.51 1.59
C PHE A 123 2.57 -14.16 2.03
N VAL A 124 1.97 -14.16 3.23
CA VAL A 124 1.41 -12.97 3.86
C VAL A 124 2.43 -12.41 4.83
N ILE A 125 2.75 -11.13 4.68
CA ILE A 125 3.79 -10.46 5.49
C ILE A 125 3.20 -9.71 6.67
N GLY A 126 1.95 -9.25 6.53
CA GLY A 126 1.28 -8.49 7.58
C GLY A 126 -0.21 -8.38 7.36
N GLY A 127 -0.93 -8.32 8.48
CA GLY A 127 -2.35 -8.05 8.55
C GLY A 127 -2.62 -6.96 9.59
N LEU A 128 -3.26 -5.85 9.19
CA LEU A 128 -3.70 -4.80 10.11
C LEU A 128 -5.22 -4.82 10.21
N PHE A 129 -5.73 -5.10 11.40
CA PHE A 129 -7.15 -5.03 11.75
C PHE A 129 -7.43 -3.74 12.50
N SER A 130 -8.34 -2.92 11.98
CA SER A 130 -8.83 -1.71 12.64
C SER A 130 -10.34 -1.81 12.80
N ASP A 131 -10.84 -1.64 14.03
CA ASP A 131 -12.25 -1.58 14.37
C ASP A 131 -12.56 -0.25 15.04
N ASN A 132 -13.20 0.65 14.32
CA ASN A 132 -13.57 1.98 14.82
C ASN A 132 -15.08 2.04 15.06
N LYS A 133 -15.46 2.29 16.33
CA LYS A 133 -16.84 2.48 16.77
C LYS A 133 -17.03 3.93 17.20
N SER A 134 -17.80 4.69 16.42
CA SER A 134 -18.23 6.03 16.78
C SER A 134 -19.70 6.00 17.18
N ARG A 135 -20.02 6.56 18.36
CA ARG A 135 -21.40 6.77 18.80
C ARG A 135 -21.62 8.25 19.02
N THR A 136 -22.43 8.86 18.16
CA THR A 136 -22.85 10.25 18.30
C THR A 136 -24.26 10.28 18.85
N ARG A 137 -24.45 10.99 19.97
CA ARG A 137 -25.75 11.19 20.59
C ARG A 137 -26.03 12.68 20.72
N ASN A 138 -26.94 13.18 19.89
CA ASN A 138 -27.40 14.56 19.93
C ASN A 138 -28.80 14.58 20.55
N ARG A 139 -29.01 15.42 21.56
CA ARG A 139 -30.27 15.49 22.31
C ARG A 139 -30.71 16.94 22.38
N ILE A 140 -31.99 17.21 22.09
CA ILE A 140 -32.56 18.53 22.33
C ILE A 140 -32.64 18.75 23.86
N PRO A 141 -32.05 19.82 24.42
CA PRO A 141 -32.17 20.15 25.83
C PRO A 141 -33.65 20.26 26.25
N ILE A 142 -33.99 19.85 27.48
CA ILE A 142 -35.36 19.77 28.02
C ILE A 142 -36.22 18.66 27.39
N LEU A 143 -36.51 18.71 26.09
CA LEU A 143 -37.42 17.76 25.42
C LEU A 143 -36.89 16.33 25.43
N GLY A 144 -35.57 16.17 25.27
CA GLY A 144 -34.97 14.86 25.34
C GLY A 144 -35.03 14.23 26.73
N GLN A 145 -35.28 14.99 27.81
CA GLN A 145 -35.31 14.53 29.21
C GLN A 145 -36.65 14.01 29.68
N LEU A 146 -37.70 14.16 28.87
CA LEU A 146 -39.02 13.66 29.22
C LEU A 146 -39.02 12.13 29.35
N PRO A 147 -39.51 11.57 30.47
CA PRO A 147 -39.79 10.14 30.56
C PRO A 147 -40.81 9.77 29.47
N LEU A 148 -40.67 8.57 28.88
CA LEU A 148 -41.47 8.02 27.77
C LEU A 148 -41.29 8.70 26.39
N LEU A 149 -41.11 10.02 26.31
CA LEU A 149 -41.07 10.76 25.03
C LEU A 149 -39.68 11.25 24.60
N GLY A 150 -38.71 11.26 25.51
CA GLY A 150 -37.37 11.82 25.26
C GLY A 150 -36.57 11.14 24.14
N GLU A 151 -36.95 9.92 23.77
CA GLU A 151 -36.34 9.17 22.67
C GLU A 151 -36.67 9.76 21.29
N LEU A 152 -37.88 10.29 21.11
CA LEU A 152 -38.31 10.94 19.85
C LEU A 152 -37.54 12.25 19.59
N PHE A 153 -36.92 12.82 20.62
CA PHE A 153 -36.13 14.07 20.58
C PHE A 153 -34.63 13.82 20.80
N THR A 154 -34.19 12.56 20.70
CA THR A 154 -32.80 12.15 20.75
C THR A 154 -32.40 11.58 19.39
N TYR A 155 -31.43 12.20 18.73
CA TYR A 155 -30.79 11.64 17.56
C TYR A 155 -29.60 10.78 17.99
N ARG A 156 -29.57 9.52 17.53
CA ARG A 156 -28.45 8.61 17.70
C ARG A 156 -27.90 8.24 16.34
N GLN A 157 -26.58 8.30 16.21
CA GLN A 157 -25.86 7.81 15.06
C GLN A 157 -24.74 6.91 15.55
N ASP A 158 -24.88 5.63 15.28
CA ASP A 158 -23.84 4.63 15.53
C ASP A 158 -23.14 4.34 14.19
N GLU A 159 -21.86 4.69 14.09
CA GLU A 159 -21.01 4.36 12.94
C GLU A 159 -19.98 3.32 13.37
N HIS A 160 -19.91 2.23 12.61
CA HIS A 160 -19.01 1.11 12.89
C HIS A 160 -18.20 0.82 11.63
N ARG A 161 -16.91 1.18 11.63
CA ARG A 161 -16.00 1.02 10.49
C ARG A 161 -14.95 -0.02 10.83
N LYS A 162 -15.01 -1.17 10.15
CA LYS A 162 -13.98 -2.23 10.21
C LYS A 162 -13.12 -2.18 8.95
N THR A 163 -11.81 -2.10 9.13
CA THR A 163 -10.84 -2.10 8.04
C THR A 163 -9.85 -3.24 8.26
N GLN A 164 -9.73 -4.11 7.27
CA GLN A 164 -8.76 -5.20 7.22
C GLN A 164 -7.81 -4.93 6.06
N VAL A 165 -6.50 -4.87 6.35
CA VAL A 165 -5.46 -4.71 5.34
C VAL A 165 -4.57 -5.94 5.39
N VAL A 166 -4.33 -6.55 4.23
CA VAL A 166 -3.46 -7.71 4.08
C VAL A 166 -2.41 -7.39 3.02
N MET A 167 -1.14 -7.68 3.31
CA MET A 167 -0.05 -7.55 2.35
C MET A 167 0.40 -8.95 1.92
N LEU A 168 0.18 -9.26 0.65
CA LEU A 168 0.55 -10.51 0.01
C LEU A 168 1.75 -10.26 -0.90
N VAL A 169 2.76 -11.13 -0.83
CA VAL A 169 3.93 -11.05 -1.69
C VAL A 169 4.23 -12.42 -2.25
N VAL A 170 4.64 -12.43 -3.51
CA VAL A 170 4.94 -13.68 -4.20
C VAL A 170 6.20 -13.48 -5.04
N PRO A 171 7.31 -14.14 -4.66
CA PRO A 171 8.55 -14.00 -5.38
C PRO A 171 8.56 -14.94 -6.59
N TYR A 172 9.28 -14.53 -7.63
CA TYR A 172 9.52 -15.34 -8.82
C TYR A 172 11.00 -15.27 -9.20
N VAL A 173 11.64 -16.41 -9.39
CA VAL A 173 12.94 -16.53 -10.04
C VAL A 173 12.71 -16.56 -11.54
N LEU A 174 13.37 -15.66 -12.25
CA LEU A 174 13.31 -15.62 -13.71
C LEU A 174 14.51 -16.39 -14.25
N ASP A 175 14.23 -17.49 -14.95
CA ASP A 175 15.25 -18.17 -15.74
C ASP A 175 15.48 -17.36 -17.02
N THR A 176 16.63 -16.68 -17.11
CA THR A 176 17.10 -16.20 -18.42
C THR A 176 17.55 -17.42 -19.21
N PRO A 177 16.99 -17.67 -20.42
CA PRO A 177 17.60 -18.64 -21.32
C PRO A 177 19.05 -18.21 -21.54
N ASP A 178 19.99 -19.15 -21.44
CA ASP A 178 21.36 -18.99 -21.94
C ASP A 178 21.30 -18.84 -23.47
N ALA A 179 20.75 -17.74 -23.96
CA ALA A 179 21.07 -17.25 -25.27
C ALA A 179 22.50 -16.76 -25.14
N ALA A 180 23.45 -17.64 -25.48
CA ALA A 180 24.81 -17.26 -25.77
C ALA A 180 24.77 -15.93 -26.50
N ILE A 181 25.41 -14.92 -25.93
CA ILE A 181 25.74 -13.73 -26.69
C ILE A 181 26.72 -14.24 -27.75
N GLU A 182 26.18 -14.74 -28.87
CA GLU A 182 26.92 -14.90 -30.11
C GLU A 182 27.31 -13.47 -30.49
N GLN A 183 28.48 -13.06 -30.00
CA GLN A 183 29.19 -11.94 -30.57
C GLN A 183 29.58 -12.41 -31.97
N GLU A 184 28.66 -12.25 -32.93
CA GLU A 184 29.00 -12.30 -34.34
C GLU A 184 30.09 -11.24 -34.53
N PRO A 185 31.35 -11.62 -34.81
CA PRO A 185 32.40 -10.62 -34.95
C PRO A 185 32.05 -9.78 -36.18
N LEU A 186 31.61 -8.55 -35.97
CA LEU A 186 31.22 -7.56 -36.98
C LEU A 186 32.34 -7.10 -37.92
N PHE A 187 33.48 -7.81 -37.93
CA PHE A 187 34.58 -7.52 -38.83
C PHE A 187 34.73 -8.68 -39.81
N PRO A 188 34.35 -8.50 -41.09
CA PRO A 188 34.90 -9.37 -42.12
C PRO A 188 36.42 -9.26 -42.00
N ARG A 189 37.09 -10.40 -41.78
CA ARG A 189 38.53 -10.49 -41.98
C ARG A 189 38.77 -10.16 -43.44
N THR A 190 39.08 -8.90 -43.73
CA THR A 190 39.65 -8.51 -45.01
C THR A 190 40.90 -9.34 -45.18
N ALA A 191 40.82 -10.31 -46.09
CA ALA A 191 41.92 -11.17 -46.44
C ALA A 191 43.07 -10.29 -46.94
N ALA A 192 44.27 -10.62 -46.47
CA ALA A 192 45.51 -10.03 -46.91
C ALA A 192 45.67 -10.08 -48.44
N ARG A 193 46.18 -9.00 -49.01
CA ARG A 193 47.14 -9.02 -50.11
C ARG A 193 48.00 -7.76 -50.07
#